data_AF-A0A1F2X805-F1
#
_entry.id   AF-A0A1F2X805-F1
#
_cell.length_a   1.000
_cell.length_b   1.000
_cell.length_c   1.000
_cell.angle_alpha   90.00
_cell.angle_beta   90.00
_cell.angle_gamma   90.00
#
_symmetry.space_group_name_H-M   'P 1'
#
loop_
_entity.id
_entity.type
_entity.pdbx_description
1 polymer ?
#
loop_
_entity_poly.entity_id
_entity_poly.type
_entity_poly.pdbx_seq_one_letter_code
_entity_poly.pdbx_strand_id
1 'polypeptide(L)'
;MLTRTLIGPSGEHFVLSRLYQHGVLAALAPPGTPEVDILVLSPDADSIAATVQVKTSTGGARSGWQFKPKHETITASRLFYALVDFRASPPTTYVLPSRVVAKAV
;
A
#
# COMPACT_ATOMS: atom_id res chain seq x y z
N MET A 1 1.45 15.91 -15.88
CA MET A 1 1.95 15.81 -14.48
C MET A 1 0.74 15.49 -13.62
N LEU A 2 0.74 14.41 -12.82
CA LEU A 2 -0.38 14.12 -11.92
C LEU A 2 -0.52 15.26 -10.90
N THR A 3 -1.73 15.74 -10.67
CA THR A 3 -2.00 16.65 -9.55
C THR A 3 -1.63 15.95 -8.25
N ARG A 4 -0.98 16.67 -7.33
CA ARG A 4 -0.46 16.09 -6.07
C ARG A 4 -1.53 15.35 -5.27
N THR A 5 -2.79 15.76 -5.40
CA THR A 5 -3.96 15.14 -4.76
C THR A 5 -4.32 13.75 -5.32
N LEU A 6 -4.01 13.47 -6.58
CA LEU A 6 -4.36 12.20 -7.22
C LEU A 6 -3.24 11.16 -7.16
N ILE A 7 -2.03 11.53 -6.75
CA ILE A 7 -0.89 10.59 -6.69
C ILE A 7 -1.15 9.46 -5.68
N GLY A 8 -1.72 9.77 -4.51
CA GLY A 8 -2.11 8.75 -3.52
C GLY A 8 -3.15 7.77 -4.07
N PRO A 9 -4.35 8.25 -4.46
CA PRO A 9 -5.39 7.41 -5.06
C PRO A 9 -4.92 6.62 -6.28
N SER A 10 -4.04 7.18 -7.11
CA SER A 10 -3.45 6.45 -8.25
C SER A 10 -2.66 5.22 -7.81
N GLY A 11 -1.91 5.33 -6.70
CA GLY A 11 -1.20 4.21 -6.09
C GLY A 11 -2.15 3.12 -5.58
N GLU A 12 -3.19 3.54 -4.87
CA GLU A 12 -4.20 2.64 -4.30
C GLU A 12 -4.88 1.81 -5.41
N HIS A 13 -5.34 2.48 -6.46
CA HIS A 13 -5.97 1.81 -7.60
C HIS A 13 -4.98 0.96 -8.40
N PHE A 14 -3.74 1.41 -8.55
CA PHE A 14 -2.69 0.61 -9.19
C PHE A 14 -2.45 -0.69 -8.43
N VAL A 15 -2.23 -0.63 -7.11
CA VAL A 15 -2.01 -1.81 -6.27
C VAL A 15 -3.22 -2.73 -6.30
N LEU A 16 -4.44 -2.18 -6.22
CA LEU A 16 -5.67 -2.95 -6.33
C LEU A 16 -5.76 -3.73 -7.66
N SER A 17 -5.48 -3.06 -8.78
CA SER A 17 -5.46 -3.72 -10.10
C SER A 17 -4.43 -4.85 -10.17
N ARG A 18 -3.25 -4.67 -9.53
CA ARG A 18 -2.20 -5.69 -9.48
C ARG A 18 -2.62 -6.89 -8.63
N LEU A 19 -3.29 -6.67 -7.51
CA LEU A 19 -3.85 -7.76 -6.69
C LEU A 19 -4.84 -8.59 -7.51
N TYR A 20 -5.75 -7.97 -8.25
CA TYR A 20 -6.68 -8.68 -9.13
C TYR A 20 -5.98 -9.46 -10.23
N GLN A 21 -4.92 -8.91 -10.84
CA GLN A 21 -4.11 -9.62 -11.83
C GLN A 21 -3.40 -10.85 -11.26
N HIS A 22 -3.20 -10.92 -9.94
CA HIS A 22 -2.65 -12.07 -9.23
C HIS A 22 -3.73 -12.97 -8.60
N GLY A 23 -5.01 -12.76 -8.93
CA GLY A 23 -6.12 -13.56 -8.40
C GLY A 23 -6.44 -13.29 -6.93
N VAL A 24 -5.97 -12.17 -6.37
CA VAL A 24 -6.22 -11.79 -4.98
C VAL A 24 -7.45 -10.89 -4.91
N LEU A 25 -8.49 -11.36 -4.22
CA LEU A 25 -9.70 -10.57 -3.98
C LEU A 25 -9.44 -9.49 -2.93
N ALA A 26 -9.74 -8.25 -3.28
CA ALA A 26 -9.50 -7.09 -2.44
C ALA A 26 -10.46 -5.94 -2.77
N ALA A 27 -10.56 -4.96 -1.88
CA ALA A 27 -11.34 -3.74 -2.06
C ALA A 27 -10.62 -2.54 -1.44
N LEU A 28 -10.88 -1.32 -1.93
CA LEU A 28 -10.46 -0.11 -1.22
C LEU A 28 -11.16 -0.04 0.14
N ALA A 29 -10.43 0.40 1.16
CA ALA A 29 -11.00 0.65 2.46
C ALA A 29 -11.98 1.85 2.39
N PRO A 30 -13.02 1.88 3.23
CA PRO A 30 -13.92 3.03 3.32
C PRO A 30 -13.13 4.31 3.64
N PRO A 31 -13.50 5.46 3.05
CA PRO A 31 -12.88 6.74 3.39
C PRO A 31 -12.88 7.00 4.90
N GLY A 32 -11.75 7.45 5.43
CA GLY A 32 -11.59 7.70 6.87
C GLY A 32 -11.15 6.48 7.68
N THR A 33 -10.98 5.30 7.07
CA THR A 33 -10.35 4.15 7.74
C THR A 33 -8.91 4.51 8.10
N PRO A 34 -8.51 4.45 9.38
CA PRO A 34 -7.14 4.74 9.75
C PRO A 34 -6.19 3.67 9.20
N GLU A 35 -5.13 4.12 8.51
CA GLU A 35 -3.92 3.32 8.27
C GLU A 35 -4.08 2.11 7.35
N VAL A 36 -5.21 2.01 6.67
CA VAL A 36 -5.53 0.95 5.73
C VAL A 36 -6.15 1.58 4.49
N ASP A 37 -5.54 1.33 3.34
CA ASP A 37 -6.06 1.81 2.06
C ASP A 37 -6.76 0.67 1.29
N ILE A 38 -6.33 -0.58 1.46
CA ILE A 38 -6.88 -1.76 0.79
C ILE A 38 -7.12 -2.88 1.81
N LEU A 39 -8.28 -3.52 1.70
CA LEU A 39 -8.69 -4.71 2.42
C LEU A 39 -8.54 -5.93 1.49
N VAL A 40 -7.71 -6.89 1.88
CA VAL A 40 -7.57 -8.18 1.19
C VAL A 40 -8.49 -9.18 1.87
N LEU A 41 -9.36 -9.80 1.09
CA LEU A 41 -10.36 -10.75 1.56
C LEU A 41 -9.78 -12.17 1.61
N SER A 42 -10.30 -13.00 2.53
CA SER A 42 -10.07 -14.45 2.50
C SER A 42 -10.57 -15.03 1.17
N PRO A 43 -10.06 -16.20 0.73
CA PRO A 43 -10.54 -16.85 -0.50
C PRO A 43 -12.06 -17.04 -0.55
N ASP A 44 -12.68 -17.29 0.61
CA ASP A 44 -14.13 -17.50 0.75
C ASP A 44 -14.90 -16.19 0.99
N ALA A 45 -14.20 -15.05 0.98
CA ALA A 45 -14.72 -13.70 1.20
C ALA A 45 -15.48 -13.47 2.52
N ASP A 46 -15.24 -14.32 3.53
CA ASP A 46 -15.88 -14.27 4.84
C ASP A 46 -15.17 -13.37 5.86
N SER A 47 -13.92 -12.97 5.57
CA SER A 47 -13.07 -12.26 6.51
C SER A 47 -11.96 -11.46 5.82
N ILE A 48 -11.34 -10.54 6.56
CA ILE A 48 -10.17 -9.79 6.09
C ILE A 48 -8.91 -10.62 6.37
N ALA A 49 -8.29 -11.12 5.30
CA ALA A 49 -7.05 -11.88 5.35
C ALA A 49 -5.83 -10.97 5.61
N ALA A 50 -5.80 -9.80 4.99
CA ALA A 50 -4.74 -8.81 5.17
C ALA A 50 -5.22 -7.38 4.93
N THR A 51 -4.48 -6.41 5.44
CA THR A 51 -4.65 -4.99 5.16
C THR A 51 -3.41 -4.44 4.49
N VAL A 52 -3.57 -3.51 3.56
CA VAL A 52 -2.46 -2.88 2.85
C VAL A 52 -2.55 -1.37 2.98
N GLN A 53 -1.47 -0.75 3.42
CA GLN A 53 -1.23 0.69 3.31
C GLN A 53 -0.36 0.93 2.08
N VAL A 54 -0.80 1.82 1.20
CA VAL A 54 -0.09 2.23 0.01
C VAL A 54 0.67 3.53 0.27
N LYS A 55 1.92 3.57 -0.21
CA LYS A 55 2.73 4.80 -0.25
C LYS A 55 3.27 4.95 -1.65
N THR A 56 3.11 6.15 -2.21
CA THR A 56 3.53 6.47 -3.57
C THR A 56 4.70 7.43 -3.56
N SER A 57 5.63 7.23 -4.49
CA SER A 57 6.74 8.15 -4.77
C SER A 57 6.78 8.45 -6.27
N THR A 58 7.00 9.71 -6.60
CA THR A 58 7.29 10.17 -7.97
C THR A 58 8.75 10.63 -8.12
N GLY A 59 9.50 10.66 -7.01
CA GLY A 59 10.93 11.02 -7.00
C GLY A 59 11.86 9.85 -7.33
N GLY A 60 11.34 8.62 -7.33
CA GLY A 60 12.12 7.39 -7.41
C GLY A 60 12.36 6.77 -6.03
N ALA A 61 12.69 5.48 -5.99
CA ALA A 61 12.97 4.75 -4.75
C ALA A 61 14.07 5.40 -3.87
N ARG A 62 15.06 6.08 -4.48
CA ARG A 62 16.12 6.81 -3.75
C ARG A 62 15.61 8.00 -2.95
N SER A 63 14.50 8.62 -3.36
CA SER A 63 13.85 9.70 -2.61
C SER A 63 13.07 9.19 -1.41
N GLY A 64 12.91 7.87 -1.28
CA GLY A 64 12.17 7.23 -0.21
C GLY A 64 10.66 7.47 -0.28
N TRP A 65 9.99 7.07 0.79
CA TRP A 65 8.56 7.29 1.02
C TRP A 65 8.38 8.00 2.36
N GLN A 66 7.39 8.88 2.44
CA GLN A 66 7.12 9.61 3.67
C GLN A 66 6.32 8.74 4.65
N PHE A 67 6.95 8.40 5.76
CA PHE A 67 6.31 7.81 6.93
C PHE A 67 6.01 8.90 7.97
N LYS A 68 5.00 8.64 8.81
CA LYS A 68 4.72 9.44 10.00
C LYS A 68 5.21 8.63 11.20
N PRO A 69 5.59 9.24 12.33
CA PRO A 69 6.12 8.52 13.49
C PRO A 69 5.26 7.35 13.96
N LYS A 70 3.93 7.47 13.85
CA LYS A 70 2.99 6.39 14.19
C LYS A 70 3.15 5.14 13.31
N HIS A 71 3.57 5.27 12.05
CA HIS A 71 3.77 4.13 11.15
C HIS A 71 5.05 3.34 11.45
N GLU A 72 5.97 3.94 12.20
CA GLU A 72 7.27 3.38 12.56
C GLU A 72 7.13 2.39 13.72
N THR A 73 6.04 2.50 14.51
CA THR A 73 5.79 1.64 15.67
C THR A 73 4.70 0.58 15.42
N ILE A 74 3.96 0.65 14.32
CA ILE A 74 2.87 -0.30 14.05
C ILE A 74 3.42 -1.64 13.57
N THR A 75 3.30 -2.63 14.44
CA THR A 75 3.52 -4.04 14.12
C THR A 75 2.22 -4.82 14.19
N ALA A 76 1.51 -4.93 13.07
CA ALA A 76 0.31 -5.75 12.95
C ALA A 76 0.60 -6.96 12.05
N SER A 77 0.19 -8.16 12.49
CA SER A 77 0.51 -9.43 11.82
C SER A 77 -0.05 -9.54 10.40
N ARG A 78 -1.08 -8.77 10.08
CA ARG A 78 -1.80 -8.76 8.81
C ARG A 78 -1.64 -7.46 8.02
N LEU A 79 -0.83 -6.50 8.50
CA LEU A 79 -0.60 -5.23 7.82
C LEU A 79 0.64 -5.29 6.92
N PHE A 80 0.46 -4.91 5.68
CA PHE A 80 1.51 -4.78 4.67
C PHE A 80 1.58 -3.35 4.14
N TYR A 81 2.76 -2.95 3.71
CA TYR A 81 2.99 -1.71 2.98
C TYR A 81 3.30 -2.02 1.53
N ALA A 82 2.58 -1.38 0.62
CA ALA A 82 2.90 -1.37 -0.81
C ALA A 82 3.55 -0.04 -1.18
N LEU A 83 4.85 -0.06 -1.41
CA LEU A 83 5.66 1.11 -1.75
C LEU A 83 5.78 1.18 -3.28
N VAL A 84 4.99 2.07 -3.88
CA VAL A 84 4.89 2.24 -5.34
C VAL A 84 5.81 3.37 -5.79
N ASP A 85 6.68 3.08 -6.74
CA ASP A 85 7.52 4.05 -7.44
C ASP A 85 6.98 4.30 -8.86
N PHE A 86 6.33 5.45 -9.04
CA PHE A 86 5.78 5.88 -10.33
C PHE A 86 6.81 6.55 -11.24
N ARG A 87 8.07 6.70 -10.80
CA ARG A 87 9.14 7.14 -11.69
C ARG A 87 9.64 6.02 -12.59
N ALA A 88 9.51 4.76 -12.16
CA ALA A 88 9.83 3.58 -12.94
C ALA A 88 8.72 3.28 -13.97
N SER A 89 9.10 2.70 -15.12
CA SER A 89 8.16 2.22 -16.14
C SER A 89 8.56 0.81 -16.60
N PRO A 90 7.77 -0.24 -16.27
CA PRO A 90 6.55 -0.18 -15.46
C PRO A 90 6.82 0.25 -14.01
N PRO A 91 5.80 0.75 -13.27
CA PRO A 91 5.97 1.14 -11.88
C PRO A 91 6.51 -0.02 -11.03
N THR A 92 7.57 0.24 -10.27
CA THR A 92 8.14 -0.75 -9.35
C THR A 92 7.37 -0.71 -8.04
N THR A 93 7.04 -1.88 -7.48
CA THR A 93 6.32 -1.97 -6.20
C THR A 93 7.03 -2.92 -5.25
N TYR A 94 7.31 -2.45 -4.04
CA TYR A 94 7.83 -3.26 -2.95
C TYR A 94 6.71 -3.55 -1.96
N VAL A 95 6.49 -4.82 -1.64
CA VAL A 95 5.51 -5.24 -0.63
C VAL A 95 6.24 -5.74 0.61
N LEU A 96 6.02 -5.09 1.74
CA LEU A 96 6.75 -5.34 2.99
C LEU A 96 5.76 -5.53 4.15
N PRO A 97 5.95 -6.52 5.04
CA PRO A 97 5.15 -6.61 6.25
C PRO A 97 5.48 -5.45 7.19
N SER A 98 4.50 -4.98 7.98
CA SER A 98 4.68 -3.80 8.83
C SER A 98 5.85 -3.91 9.82
N ARG A 99 6.14 -5.14 10.30
CA ARG A 99 7.30 -5.44 11.15
C ARG A 99 8.66 -5.15 10.53
N VAL A 100 8.78 -5.21 9.19
CA VAL A 100 10.02 -4.89 8.47
C VAL A 100 10.13 -3.38 8.31
N VAL A 101 9.02 -2.72 7.99
CA VAL A 101 8.96 -1.25 7.91
C VAL A 101 9.35 -0.65 9.26
N ALA A 102 8.75 -1.09 10.36
CA ALA A 102 9.05 -0.61 11.72
C ALA A 102 10.52 -0.73 12.16
N LYS A 103 11.33 -1.56 11.49
CA LYS A 103 12.77 -1.73 11.77
C LYS A 103 13.67 -0.90 10.85
N ALA A 104 13.13 -0.47 9.71
CA ALA A 104 13.88 0.18 8.64
C ALA A 104 13.70 1.71 8.63
N VAL A 105 12.76 2.23 9.41
CA VAL A 105 12.57 3.67 9.66
C VAL A 105 13.19 4.04 11.00
#